data_AF-A0A227J3U1-F1
#
_entry.id   AF-A0A227J3U1-F1
#
_cell.length_a   1.000
_cell.length_b   1.000
_cell.length_c   1.000
_cell.angle_alpha   90.00
_cell.angle_beta   90.00
_cell.angle_gamma   90.00
#
_symmetry.space_group_name_H-M   'P 1'
#
loop_
_entity.id
_entity.type
_entity.pdbx_description
1 polymer ?
#
loop_
_entity_poly.entity_id
_entity_poly.type
_entity_poly.pdbx_seq_one_letter_code
_entity_poly.pdbx_strand_id
1 'polypeptide(L)'
;GPEINSLVPGTFDTQEQLAALAKVIEEMTAQINAQGNVNVTVTPQGLRIVLQDDYKQHMFSRGGAELTPFFEDLLLALAPLFEQVTNPLIISGHTDAIPF
;
A
#
# COMPACT_ATOMS: atom_id res chain seq x y z
N GLY A 1 -13.47 -8.13 -1.95
CA GLY A 1 -14.47 -8.73 -1.03
C GLY A 1 -15.54 -7.72 -0.65
N PRO A 2 -16.63 -8.12 0.02
CA PRO A 2 -17.79 -7.27 0.30
C PRO A 2 -17.50 -6.03 1.20
N GLU A 3 -16.35 -5.98 1.88
CA GLU A 3 -15.98 -4.90 2.79
C GLU A 3 -15.57 -3.60 2.07
N ILE A 4 -15.03 -3.69 0.84
CA ILE A 4 -14.56 -2.53 0.06
C ILE A 4 -15.74 -1.58 -0.27
N ASN A 5 -16.93 -2.12 -0.47
CA ASN A 5 -18.13 -1.36 -0.83
C ASN A 5 -18.75 -0.57 0.34
N SER A 6 -18.25 -0.75 1.57
CA SER A 6 -18.77 -0.05 2.74
C SER A 6 -18.08 1.29 3.00
N LEU A 7 -16.98 1.56 2.29
CA LEU A 7 -16.30 2.85 2.35
C LEU A 7 -16.97 3.80 1.34
N VAL A 8 -17.60 4.85 1.86
CA VAL A 8 -18.12 5.93 1.01
C VAL A 8 -16.92 6.69 0.46
N PRO A 9 -16.84 6.96 -0.86
CA PRO A 9 -15.79 7.80 -1.42
C PRO A 9 -15.75 9.16 -0.71
N GLY A 10 -14.56 9.61 -0.33
CA GLY A 10 -14.42 10.87 0.39
C GLY A 10 -13.16 10.97 1.23
N THR A 11 -13.19 11.92 2.17
CA THR A 11 -12.07 12.24 3.04
C THR A 11 -12.16 11.41 4.32
N PHE A 12 -11.02 10.84 4.71
CA PHE A 12 -10.81 10.08 5.93
C PHE A 12 -10.00 10.94 6.89
N ASP A 13 -10.68 11.62 7.81
CA ASP A 13 -10.06 12.61 8.71
C ASP A 13 -9.99 12.13 10.17
N THR A 14 -10.85 11.20 10.57
CA THR A 14 -10.89 10.71 11.95
C THR A 14 -10.01 9.47 12.16
N GLN A 15 -9.56 9.27 13.38
CA GLN A 15 -8.76 8.09 13.74
C GLN A 15 -9.51 6.78 13.49
N GLU A 16 -10.82 6.77 13.71
CA GLU A 16 -11.69 5.62 13.45
C GLU A 16 -11.79 5.32 11.95
N GLN A 17 -11.92 6.36 11.11
CA GLN A 17 -11.94 6.22 9.66
C GLN A 17 -10.60 5.71 9.12
N LEU A 18 -9.49 6.26 9.61
CA LEU A 18 -8.14 5.82 9.24
C LEU A 18 -7.87 4.38 9.69
N ALA A 19 -8.34 3.99 10.87
CA ALA A 19 -8.23 2.62 11.37
C ALA A 19 -9.07 1.63 10.53
N ALA A 20 -10.27 2.02 10.11
CA ALA A 20 -11.09 1.22 9.21
C ALA A 20 -10.42 1.05 7.84
N LEU A 21 -9.87 2.13 7.29
CA LEU A 21 -9.12 2.09 6.04
C LEU A 21 -7.87 1.19 6.15
N ALA A 22 -7.15 1.28 7.27
CA ALA A 22 -6.00 0.43 7.54
C ALA A 22 -6.37 -1.06 7.52
N LYS A 23 -7.47 -1.43 8.18
CA LYS A 23 -7.97 -2.81 8.22
C LYS A 23 -8.31 -3.34 6.82
N VAL A 24 -8.95 -2.53 5.99
CA VAL A 24 -9.26 -2.91 4.60
C VAL A 24 -7.98 -3.18 3.81
N ILE A 25 -6.95 -2.35 3.96
CA ILE A 25 -5.65 -2.57 3.28
C ILE A 25 -4.99 -3.86 3.78
N GLU A 26 -4.99 -4.12 5.08
CA GLU A 26 -4.44 -5.35 5.67
C GLU A 26 -5.15 -6.60 5.14
N GLU A 27 -6.48 -6.56 4.99
CA GLU A 27 -7.25 -7.67 4.43
C GLU A 27 -6.98 -7.87 2.93
N MET A 28 -6.88 -6.79 2.15
CA MET A 28 -6.53 -6.86 0.73
C MET A 28 -5.14 -7.44 0.51
N THR A 29 -4.16 -6.99 1.29
CA THR A 29 -2.77 -7.46 1.20
C THR A 29 -2.62 -8.91 1.67
N ALA A 30 -3.45 -9.36 2.62
CA ALA A 30 -3.52 -10.78 3.00
C ALA A 30 -4.00 -11.67 1.84
N GLN A 31 -4.96 -11.23 1.03
CA GLN A 31 -5.50 -12.02 -0.08
C GLN A 31 -4.45 -12.30 -1.17
N ILE A 32 -3.45 -11.44 -1.32
CA ILE A 32 -2.36 -11.57 -2.29
C ILE A 32 -1.04 -12.01 -1.64
N ASN A 33 -1.07 -12.44 -0.37
CA ASN A 33 0.11 -12.86 0.41
C ASN A 33 1.21 -11.78 0.52
N ALA A 34 0.84 -10.50 0.52
CA ALA A 34 1.77 -9.37 0.59
C ALA A 34 2.01 -8.82 2.01
N GLN A 35 1.51 -9.50 3.05
CA GLN A 35 1.62 -9.04 4.44
C GLN A 35 3.06 -8.87 4.94
N GLY A 36 4.03 -9.58 4.33
CA GLY A 36 5.45 -9.42 4.62
C GLY A 36 6.08 -8.18 4.01
N ASN A 37 5.43 -7.57 3.02
CA ASN A 37 5.94 -6.45 2.23
C ASN A 37 5.15 -5.16 2.45
N VAL A 38 4.00 -5.23 3.12
CA VAL A 38 3.14 -4.06 3.36
C VAL A 38 2.99 -3.84 4.86
N ASN A 39 3.41 -2.65 5.31
CA ASN A 39 3.16 -2.19 6.66
C ASN A 39 2.21 -0.99 6.63
N VAL A 40 1.13 -1.07 7.40
CA VAL A 40 0.14 -0.01 7.53
C VAL A 40 0.18 0.52 8.95
N THR A 41 0.29 1.83 9.11
CA THR A 41 0.37 2.49 10.42
C THR A 41 -0.52 3.71 10.43
N VAL A 42 -1.48 3.75 11.36
CA VAL A 42 -2.23 4.98 11.66
C VAL A 42 -1.35 5.90 12.49
N THR A 43 -1.21 7.15 12.06
CA THR A 43 -0.41 8.18 12.74
C THR A 43 -1.29 9.40 13.06
N PRO A 44 -0.84 10.32 13.92
CA PRO A 44 -1.53 11.59 14.13
C PRO A 44 -1.68 12.44 12.87
N GLN A 45 -0.81 12.26 11.87
CA GLN A 45 -0.82 13.00 10.61
C GLN A 45 -1.68 12.34 9.51
N GLY A 46 -2.15 11.10 9.72
CA GLY A 46 -2.89 10.33 8.72
C GLY A 46 -2.46 8.88 8.67
N LEU A 47 -2.72 8.22 7.54
CA LEU A 47 -2.36 6.82 7.31
C LEU A 47 -1.02 6.73 6.58
N ARG A 48 -0.09 5.96 7.14
CA ARG A 48 1.20 5.65 6.50
C ARG A 48 1.19 4.22 6.00
N ILE A 49 1.46 4.04 4.72
CA ILE A 49 1.62 2.74 4.07
C ILE A 49 3.06 2.62 3.60
N VAL A 50 3.76 1.57 4.01
CA VAL A 50 5.14 1.29 3.60
C VAL A 50 5.15 -0.01 2.81
N LEU A 51 5.68 0.08 1.59
CA LEU A 51 5.98 -1.08 0.76
C LEU A 51 7.48 -1.34 0.86
N GLN A 52 7.85 -2.54 1.29
CA GLN A 52 9.24 -2.94 1.49
C GLN A 52 9.51 -4.29 0.83
N ASP A 53 10.61 -4.37 0.10
CA ASP A 53 11.07 -5.59 -0.52
C ASP A 53 11.98 -6.41 0.41
N ASP A 54 12.25 -7.64 0.01
CA ASP A 54 13.19 -8.49 0.73
C ASP A 54 14.01 -9.38 -0.23
N TYR A 55 14.87 -10.23 0.33
CA TYR A 55 15.73 -11.13 -0.44
C TYR A 55 14.98 -12.19 -1.28
N LYS A 56 13.72 -12.46 -0.96
CA LYS A 56 12.86 -13.40 -1.69
C LYS A 56 12.01 -12.68 -2.73
N GLN A 57 11.69 -11.42 -2.48
CA GLN A 57 10.71 -10.67 -3.25
C GLN A 57 11.17 -9.22 -3.42
N HIS A 58 11.91 -8.97 -4.50
CA HIS A 58 12.41 -7.64 -4.85
C HIS A 58 11.32 -6.75 -5.44
N MET A 59 11.35 -5.45 -5.15
CA MET A 59 10.39 -4.49 -5.72
C MET A 59 10.71 -4.16 -7.18
N PHE A 60 12.00 -4.00 -7.48
CA PHE A 60 12.47 -3.64 -8.82
C PHE A 60 13.40 -4.70 -9.39
N SER A 61 13.39 -4.81 -10.72
CA SER A 61 14.38 -5.57 -11.48
C SER A 61 15.80 -5.06 -11.17
N ARG A 62 16.76 -5.99 -11.09
CA ARG A 62 18.15 -5.68 -10.72
C ARG A 62 18.74 -4.65 -11.70
N GLY A 63 19.18 -3.50 -11.17
CA GLY A 63 19.75 -2.41 -11.96
C GLY A 63 18.77 -1.64 -12.84
N GLY A 64 17.46 -1.79 -12.59
CA GLY A 64 16.42 -1.05 -13.28
C GLY A 64 15.39 -0.45 -12.32
N ALA A 65 14.43 0.26 -12.90
CA ALA A 65 13.27 0.82 -12.21
C ALA A 65 11.96 0.12 -12.60
N GLU A 66 12.06 -1.02 -13.30
CA GLU A 66 10.89 -1.84 -13.65
C GLU A 66 10.43 -2.63 -12.43
N LEU A 67 9.13 -2.58 -12.12
CA LEU A 67 8.54 -3.35 -11.03
C LEU A 67 8.60 -4.85 -11.35
N THR A 68 8.74 -5.67 -10.31
CA THR A 68 8.49 -7.10 -10.45
C THR A 68 6.98 -7.38 -10.53
N PRO A 69 6.54 -8.49 -11.16
CA PRO A 69 5.11 -8.80 -11.32
C PRO A 69 4.33 -8.77 -10.00
N PHE A 70 4.94 -9.23 -8.90
CA PHE A 70 4.29 -9.19 -7.59
C PHE A 70 4.02 -7.78 -7.08
N PHE A 71 4.98 -6.85 -7.20
CA PHE A 71 4.79 -5.48 -6.74
C PHE A 71 3.90 -4.67 -7.69
N GLU A 72 3.88 -5.03 -8.98
CA GLU A 72 2.90 -4.52 -9.95
C GLU A 72 1.47 -4.94 -9.53
N ASP A 73 1.25 -6.24 -9.30
CA ASP A 73 -0.05 -6.77 -8.86
C ASP A 73 -0.49 -6.14 -7.52
N LEU A 74 0.44 -5.96 -6.58
CA LEU A 74 0.17 -5.30 -5.30
C LEU A 74 -0.30 -3.85 -5.48
N LEU A 75 0.39 -3.06 -6.30
CA LEU A 75 0.00 -1.67 -6.55
C LEU A 75 -1.33 -1.58 -7.30
N LEU A 76 -1.57 -2.46 -8.28
CA LEU A 76 -2.83 -2.56 -9.00
C LEU A 76 -3.98 -2.98 -8.07
N ALA A 77 -3.73 -3.86 -7.11
CA ALA A 77 -4.73 -4.26 -6.12
C ALA A 77 -5.12 -3.09 -5.19
N LEU A 78 -4.17 -2.22 -4.83
CA LEU A 78 -4.41 -1.06 -3.99
C LEU A 78 -5.03 0.13 -4.75
N ALA A 79 -4.83 0.24 -6.07
CA ALA A 79 -5.28 1.39 -6.86
C ALA A 79 -6.78 1.74 -6.70
N PRO A 80 -7.74 0.79 -6.75
CA PRO A 80 -9.16 1.11 -6.57
C PRO A 80 -9.52 1.65 -5.19
N LEU A 81 -8.69 1.37 -4.17
CA LEU A 81 -8.87 1.94 -2.84
C LEU A 81 -8.47 3.41 -2.84
N PHE A 82 -7.33 3.75 -3.45
CA PHE A 82 -6.85 5.12 -3.52
C PHE A 82 -7.75 6.01 -4.39
N GLU A 83 -8.45 5.46 -5.39
CA GLU A 83 -9.48 6.20 -6.13
C GLU A 83 -10.66 6.67 -5.26
N GLN A 84 -10.94 5.97 -4.16
CA GLN A 84 -12.03 6.32 -3.25
C GLN A 84 -11.61 7.34 -2.19
N VAL A 85 -10.31 7.49 -1.94
CA VAL A 85 -9.76 8.39 -0.92
C VAL A 85 -9.48 9.75 -1.55
N THR A 86 -10.17 10.80 -1.08
CA THR A 86 -9.93 12.17 -1.58
C THR A 86 -8.87 12.93 -0.78
N ASN A 87 -8.31 12.33 0.27
CA ASN A 87 -7.19 12.89 1.01
C ASN A 87 -5.97 13.09 0.10
N PRO A 88 -5.13 14.12 0.34
CA PRO A 88 -3.86 14.26 -0.35
C PRO A 88 -2.96 13.03 -0.15
N LEU A 89 -2.47 12.47 -1.26
CA LEU A 89 -1.53 11.36 -1.25
C LEU A 89 -0.10 11.87 -1.48
N ILE A 90 0.83 11.42 -0.64
CA ILE A 90 2.27 11.68 -0.80
C ILE A 90 2.96 10.34 -1.02
N ILE A 91 3.68 10.22 -2.14
CA ILE A 91 4.46 9.03 -2.49
C ILE A 91 5.94 9.37 -2.46
N SER A 92 6.72 8.60 -1.73
CA SER A 92 8.18 8.71 -1.65
C SER A 92 8.83 7.35 -1.88
N GLY A 93 9.82 7.30 -2.76
CA GLY A 93 10.62 6.09 -3.02
C GLY A 93 12.03 6.24 -2.44
N HIS A 94 12.51 5.17 -1.81
CA HIS A 94 13.90 5.03 -1.39
C HIS A 94 14.45 3.76 -2.04
N THR A 95 15.54 3.88 -2.79
CA THR A 95 16.25 2.73 -3.35
C THR A 95 17.68 2.78 -2.86
N ASP A 96 18.09 1.79 -2.08
CA ASP A 96 19.50 1.60 -1.79
C ASP A 96 20.14 1.03 -3.06
N ALA A 97 20.85 1.87 -3.80
CA ALA A 97 21.61 1.44 -4.96
C ALA A 97 22.74 0.52 -4.49
N ILE A 98 22.49 -0.78 -4.43
CA ILE A 98 23.56 -1.77 -4.30
C ILE A 98 24.41 -1.63 -5.57
N PRO A 99 25.68 -1.19 -5.49
CA PRO A 99 26.54 -1.10 -6.66
C PRO A 99 26.71 -2.48 -7.29
N PHE A 100 26.68 -2.54 -8.62
CA PHE A 100 26.82 -3.76 -9.42
C PHE A 100 28.17 -4.46 -9.21
#